data_AF-A0A9D5PBC9-F1
#
_entry.id   AF-A0A9D5PBC9-F1
#
_cell.length_a   1.000
_cell.length_b   1.000
_cell.length_c   1.000
_cell.angle_alpha   90.00
_cell.angle_beta   90.00
_cell.angle_gamma   90.00
#
_symmetry.space_group_name_H-M   'P 1'
#
loop_
_entity.id
_entity.type
_entity.pdbx_description
1 polymer ?
#
loop_
_entity_poly.entity_id
_entity_poly.type
_entity_poly.pdbx_seq_one_letter_code
_entity_poly.pdbx_strand_id
1 'polypeptide(L)' 'MDQLKRSLGAILVLLGVILLAIYSFAELTNNAILVVAAILFVAGIGSYIFLNKKFIGNGK' A
#
# COMPACT_ATOMS: atom_id res chain seq x y z
N MET A 1 3.48 -18.57 7.57
CA MET A 1 3.17 -17.84 6.32
C MET A 1 2.05 -16.79 6.50
N ASP A 2 1.26 -16.85 7.58
CA ASP A 2 0.12 -15.94 7.79
C ASP A 2 0.49 -14.50 8.17
N GLN A 3 1.65 -14.31 8.82
CA GLN A 3 2.16 -12.97 9.14
C GLN A 3 2.52 -12.17 7.89
N LEU A 4 3.17 -12.79 6.90
CA LEU A 4 3.53 -12.10 5.65
C LEU A 4 2.29 -11.63 4.89
N LYS A 5 1.24 -12.47 4.85
CA LYS A 5 -0.04 -12.10 4.24
C LYS A 5 -0.71 -10.94 4.99
N ARG A 6 -0.70 -10.93 6.32
CA ARG A 6 -1.20 -9.78 7.10
C ARG A 6 -0.42 -8.49 6.85
N SER A 7 0.90 -8.59 6.73
CA SER A 7 1.77 -7.43 6.50
C SER A 7 1.77 -6.97 5.04
N LEU A 8 1.22 -7.76 4.11
CA LEU A 8 1.27 -7.47 2.67
C LEU A 8 0.63 -6.12 2.31
N GLY A 9 -0.51 -5.79 2.93
CA GLY A 9 -1.15 -4.49 2.75
C GLY A 9 -0.29 -3.33 3.23
N ALA A 10 0.36 -3.48 4.39
CA ALA A 10 1.27 -2.46 4.92
C ALA A 10 2.52 -2.30 4.04
N ILE A 11 3.07 -3.41 3.53
CA ILE A 11 4.22 -3.40 2.62
C ILE A 11 3.87 -2.67 1.32
N LEU A 12 2.68 -2.93 0.74
CA LEU A 12 2.21 -2.25 -0.46
C LEU A 12 2.04 -0.74 -0.24
N VAL A 13 1.50 -0.33 0.92
CA VAL A 13 1.40 1.08 1.29
C VAL A 13 2.78 1.73 1.39
N LEU A 14 3.74 1.08 2.06
CA LEU A 14 5.10 1.59 2.20
C LEU A 14 5.81 1.75 0.85
N LEU A 15 5.63 0.78 -0.07
CA LEU A 15 6.15 0.88 -1.43
C LEU A 15 5.57 2.07 -2.20
N GLY A 16 4.25 2.30 -2.07
CA GLY A 16 3.61 3.50 -2.63
C GLY A 16 4.19 4.80 -2.08
N VAL A 17 4.40 4.88 -0.76
CA VAL A 17 4.99 6.06 -0.10
C VAL A 17 6.43 6.30 -0.57
N ILE A 18 7.24 5.25 -0.71
CA ILE A 18 8.62 5.37 -1.23
C ILE A 18 8.62 5.90 -2.65
N LEU A 19 7.74 5.41 -3.53
CA LEU A 19 7.64 5.91 -4.91
C LEU A 19 7.20 7.38 -4.95
N LEU A 20 6.28 7.78 -4.06
CA LEU A 20 5.89 9.18 -3.89
C LEU A 20 7.06 10.05 -3.42
N ALA A 21 7.84 9.54 -2.47
CA ALA A 21 9.04 10.23 -2.01
C ALA A 21 10.05 10.40 -3.16
N ILE A 22 10.33 9.35 -3.93
CA ILE A 22 11.23 9.43 -5.09
C ILE A 22 10.69 10.44 -6.11
N TYR A 23 9.40 10.40 -6.43
CA TYR A 23 8.77 11.35 -7.34
C TYR A 23 8.97 12.81 -6.88
N SER A 24 8.80 13.06 -5.57
CA SER A 24 8.93 14.39 -4.98
C SER A 24 10.39 14.87 -4.86
N PHE A 25 11.30 14.02 -4.38
CA PHE A 25 12.68 14.40 -4.09
C PHE A 25 13.59 14.37 -5.33
N ALA A 26 13.27 13.54 -6.33
CA ALA A 26 13.98 13.51 -7.60
C ALA A 26 13.32 14.41 -8.68
N GLU A 27 12.34 15.24 -8.29
CA GLU A 27 11.63 16.19 -9.16
C GLU A 27 11.16 15.56 -10.47
N LEU A 28 10.64 14.33 -10.39
CA LEU A 28 10.25 13.58 -11.57
C LEU A 28 8.99 14.24 -12.17
N THR A 29 9.05 14.54 -13.46
CA THR A 29 7.91 15.11 -14.20
C THR A 29 7.00 14.03 -14.80
N ASN A 30 7.39 12.76 -14.68
CA ASN A 30 6.65 11.66 -15.27
C ASN A 30 5.48 11.23 -14.36
N ASN A 31 4.28 11.64 -14.74
CA ASN A 31 3.03 11.31 -14.05
C ASN A 31 2.76 9.80 -13.92
N ALA A 32 3.40 8.95 -14.73
CA ALA A 32 3.25 7.50 -14.61
C ALA A 32 3.67 6.98 -13.22
N ILE A 33 4.74 7.53 -12.65
CA ILE A 33 5.22 7.12 -11.31
C ILE A 33 4.24 7.57 -10.24
N LEU A 34 3.69 8.78 -10.37
CA LEU A 34 2.67 9.30 -9.47
C LEU A 34 1.40 8.43 -9.49
N VAL A 35 0.96 8.02 -10.69
CA VAL A 35 -0.20 7.13 -10.87
C VAL A 35 0.07 5.75 -10.24
N VAL A 36 1.23 5.15 -10.51
CA VAL A 36 1.60 3.85 -9.92
C VAL A 36 1.68 3.94 -8.39
N ALA A 37 2.24 5.02 -7.85
CA ALA A 37 2.32 5.25 -6.41
C ALA A 37 0.93 5.38 -5.77
N ALA A 38 0.01 6.11 -6.43
CA ALA A 38 -1.38 6.23 -5.98
C ALA A 38 -2.11 4.88 -6.01
N ILE A 39 -1.96 4.09 -7.08
CA ILE A 39 -2.55 2.75 -7.19
C ILE A 39 -2.03 1.83 -6.09
N LEU A 40 -0.72 1.80 -5.87
CA LEU A 40 -0.10 0.98 -4.81
C LEU A 40 -0.60 1.38 -3.42
N PHE A 41 -0.75 2.67 -3.17
CA PHE A 41 -1.26 3.17 -1.89
C PHE A 41 -2.72 2.74 -1.66
N VAL A 42 -3.60 2.95 -2.64
CA VAL A 42 -5.03 2.56 -2.55
C VAL A 42 -5.18 1.04 -2.47
N ALA A 43 -4.45 0.28 -3.29
CA ALA A 43 -4.47 -1.18 -3.29
C ALA A 43 -3.89 -1.75 -1.99
N GLY A 44 -2.86 -1.12 -1.42
CA GLY A 44 -2.25 -1.50 -0.15
C GLY A 44 -3.21 -1.30 1.02
N ILE A 45 -3.89 -0.15 1.08
CA ILE A 45 -4.94 0.11 2.08
C ILE A 45 -6.09 -0.87 1.92
N GLY A 46 -6.59 -1.07 0.69
CA GLY A 46 -7.67 -2.02 0.41
C GLY A 46 -7.31 -3.44 0.82
N SER A 47 -6.09 -3.89 0.52
CA SER A 47 -5.57 -5.20 0.92
C SER A 47 -5.41 -5.31 2.43
N TYR A 48 -4.89 -4.27 3.10
CA TYR A 48 -4.75 -4.26 4.55
C TYR A 48 -6.12 -4.39 5.24
N ILE A 49 -7.11 -3.62 4.79
CA ILE A 49 -8.47 -3.68 5.32
C ILE A 49 -9.09 -5.04 5.04
N PHE A 50 -8.98 -5.58 3.82
CA PHE A 50 -9.58 -6.86 3.46
C PHE A 50 -8.97 -8.05 4.23
N LEU A 51 -7.64 -8.08 4.34
CA LEU A 51 -6.91 -9.15 5.02
C LEU A 51 -7.07 -9.08 6.54
N ASN A 52 -7.17 -7.87 7.11
CA ASN A 52 -7.46 -7.68 8.54
C ASN A 52 -8.96 -7.65 8.88
N LYS A 53 -9.86 -7.58 7.90
CA LYS A 53 -11.32 -7.69 8.11
C LYS A 53 -11.70 -9.00 8.78
N LYS A 54 -10.96 -10.08 8.53
CA LYS A 54 -11.12 -11.37 9.22
C LYS A 54 -10.78 -11.30 10.72
N PHE A 55 -10.04 -10.28 11.16
CA PHE A 55 -9.76 -10.02 12.58
C PHE A 55 -10.80 -9.09 13.22
N ILE A 56 -11.27 -8.07 12.49
CA ILE A 56 -12.28 -7.12 12.97
C ILE A 56 -13.70 -7.73 12.97
N GLY A 57 -13.99 -8.68 12.07
CA GLY A 57 -15.31 -9.34 11.95
C GLY A 57 -15.51 -10.57 12.82
N ASN A 58 -14.44 -11.13 13.43
CA ASN A 58 -14.51 -12.29 14.32
C ASN A 58 -14.36 -11.88 15.81
N GLY A 59 -14.88 -10.69 16.15
CA GLY A 59 -15.12 -10.26 17.52
C GLY A 59 -16.44 -10.80 18.08
N LYS A 60 -16.84 -12.02 17.68
CA LYS A 60 -17.87 -12.85 18.29
C LYS A 60 -17.42 -14.29 18.24
#